data_AF-L0KJW7-F1
#
_entry.id   AF-L0KJW7-F1
#
_cell.length_a   1.000
_cell.length_b   1.000
_cell.length_c   1.000
_cell.angle_alpha   90.00
_cell.angle_beta   90.00
_cell.angle_gamma   90.00
#
_symmetry.space_group_name_H-M   'P 1'
#
loop_
_entity.id
_entity.type
_entity.pdbx_description
1 polymer ?
#
loop_
_entity_poly.entity_id
_entity_poly.type
_entity_poly.pdbx_seq_one_letter_code
_entity_poly.pdbx_strand_id
1 'polypeptide(L)'
;MEPLREDIHRALMHVYAAQGRINLALKQYDNCRDALQRELRLQPEPETRHLHDTLRARRTTSPRPASASEPPRAEAGGEPLRPYTHYVKSSGVSIAYQVTGDGPIDLIYVPGWVSNLDLAWASPRLLHVFQRLGSFCRLIRMDKHGTGLSDRNIGLPTMEERMEDMRAVLDAVGSKRTVVFGGSEGGPMCMLFAATYPERTAALVLNGTYARGRWSKDYPWARTAEQVEEDLATIERQWGEPADMGNAAPSLMNDTSEREWFAAYLRNSASPADAISLWRWGTEIDVRDILPVIHVPTLIVQTSGDRWVKREEGRYLATHIEGARYVELTGRDHVIWGENSDRLVDEIEVFVTNALQATPGERLLVSVLSLEISDPHSDSGADLIERHADEIRSQLLLAEGRQIRRSPSRMLAVFQRPTRSIQCAIAIRHRLRQSGLDVRSAVHTGECEERGDDFTGIAIELSSRLLDHARPGEIIASRTVRDLVVGSGLTFEDYGEMEASGMPGVLAFFSVSGAPSGAGG
;
A
#
# COMPACT_ATOMS: atom_id res chain seq x y z
N MET A 1 35.73 6.18 0.29
CA MET A 1 35.97 7.59 -0.10
C MET A 1 36.52 8.29 1.13
N GLU A 2 37.69 8.92 1.06
CA GLU A 2 38.28 9.60 2.23
C GLU A 2 37.37 10.77 2.66
N PRO A 3 36.75 10.71 3.86
CA PRO A 3 35.69 11.65 4.23
C PRO A 3 36.18 13.10 4.45
N LEU A 4 37.49 13.30 4.62
CA LEU A 4 38.13 14.58 4.91
C LEU A 4 38.72 15.29 3.67
N ARG A 5 38.65 14.66 2.49
CA ARG A 5 39.18 15.20 1.24
C ARG A 5 38.17 16.11 0.55
N GLU A 6 38.27 17.41 0.82
CA GLU A 6 37.33 18.41 0.29
C GLU A 6 37.31 18.50 -1.24
N ASP A 7 38.43 18.24 -1.90
CA ASP A 7 38.53 18.20 -3.36
C ASP A 7 37.64 17.12 -3.99
N ILE A 8 37.53 15.95 -3.35
CA ILE A 8 36.64 14.86 -3.79
C ILE A 8 35.17 15.24 -3.59
N HIS A 9 34.84 15.88 -2.46
CA HIS A 9 33.50 16.38 -2.21
C HIS A 9 33.10 17.46 -3.21
N ARG A 10 33.99 18.41 -3.53
CA ARG A 10 33.76 19.41 -4.58
C ARG A 10 33.54 18.77 -5.96
N ALA A 11 34.32 17.77 -6.33
CA ALA A 11 34.14 17.05 -7.61
C ALA A 11 32.75 16.40 -7.70
N LEU A 12 32.29 15.74 -6.63
CA LEU A 12 30.94 15.16 -6.57
C LEU A 12 29.83 16.21 -6.59
N MET A 13 30.02 17.34 -5.89
CA MET A 13 29.11 18.47 -5.96
C MET A 13 28.97 19.00 -7.39
N HIS A 14 30.07 19.12 -8.14
CA HIS A 14 30.05 19.51 -9.55
C HIS A 14 29.33 18.49 -10.44
N VAL A 15 29.57 17.19 -10.22
CA VAL A 15 28.90 16.12 -10.98
C VAL A 15 27.39 16.14 -10.74
N TYR A 16 26.94 16.23 -9.49
CA TYR A 16 25.52 16.35 -9.17
C TYR A 16 24.89 17.61 -9.75
N ALA A 17 25.60 18.74 -9.70
CA ALA A 17 25.11 20.00 -10.27
C ALA A 17 25.01 19.96 -11.80
N ALA A 18 25.98 19.36 -12.49
CA ALA A 18 25.96 19.18 -13.94
C ALA A 18 24.80 18.27 -14.40
N GLN A 19 24.37 17.34 -13.54
CA GLN A 19 23.19 16.48 -13.75
C GLN A 19 21.86 17.14 -13.34
N GLY A 20 21.85 18.43 -12.99
CA GLY A 20 20.65 19.14 -12.51
C GLY A 20 20.20 18.76 -11.09
N ARG A 21 20.92 17.87 -10.40
CA ARG A 21 20.59 17.38 -9.05
C ARG A 21 21.18 18.28 -7.97
N ILE A 22 20.79 19.56 -7.98
CA ILE A 22 21.34 20.60 -7.08
C ILE A 22 21.16 20.22 -5.59
N ASN A 23 20.06 19.57 -5.21
CA ASN A 23 19.84 19.14 -3.82
C ASN A 23 20.85 18.07 -3.35
N LEU A 24 21.27 17.15 -4.23
CA LEU A 24 22.32 16.17 -3.89
C LEU A 24 23.68 16.83 -3.78
N ALA A 25 23.96 17.83 -4.62
CA ALA A 25 25.18 18.62 -4.50
C ALA A 25 25.23 19.39 -3.17
N LEU A 26 24.12 19.99 -2.73
CA LEU A 26 24.05 20.67 -1.42
C LEU A 26 24.17 19.66 -0.26
N LYS A 27 23.52 18.49 -0.35
CA LYS A 27 23.66 17.43 0.66
C LYS A 27 25.09 16.90 0.76
N GLN A 28 25.81 16.83 -0.37
CA GLN A 28 27.22 16.43 -0.36
C GLN A 28 28.11 17.45 0.35
N TYR A 29 27.80 18.75 0.26
CA TYR A 29 28.46 19.78 1.06
C TYR A 29 28.21 19.60 2.56
N ASP A 30 26.96 19.33 2.97
CA ASP A 30 26.64 19.08 4.38
C ASP A 30 27.42 17.88 4.92
N ASN A 31 27.50 16.79 4.15
CA ASN A 31 28.32 15.62 4.50
C ASN A 31 29.81 15.97 4.67
N CYS A 32 30.34 16.82 3.79
CA CYS A 32 31.73 17.30 3.88
C CYS A 32 31.96 18.15 5.14
N ARG A 33 31.08 19.13 5.39
CA ARG A 33 31.13 19.99 6.59
C ARG A 33 31.06 19.18 7.86
N ASP A 34 30.12 18.23 7.94
CA ASP A 34 29.89 17.45 9.16
C ASP A 34 31.09 16.51 9.42
N ALA A 35 31.70 15.96 8.37
CA ALA A 35 32.93 15.17 8.50
C ALA A 35 34.13 16.00 9.01
N LEU A 36 34.35 17.19 8.45
CA LEU A 36 35.45 18.07 8.89
C LEU A 36 35.24 18.61 10.29
N GLN A 37 34.00 18.95 10.65
CA GLN A 37 33.66 19.44 11.98
C GLN A 37 33.83 18.35 13.03
N ARG A 38 33.46 17.11 12.71
CA ARG A 38 33.57 15.97 13.63
C ARG A 38 35.01 15.56 13.89
N GLU A 39 35.81 15.41 12.83
CA GLU A 39 37.15 14.82 12.93
C GLU A 39 38.25 15.86 13.17
N LEU A 40 38.11 17.06 12.59
CA LEU A 40 39.16 18.09 12.60
C LEU A 40 38.73 19.38 13.32
N ARG A 41 37.44 19.52 13.68
CA ARG A 41 36.83 20.76 14.20
C ARG A 41 37.08 21.97 13.31
N LEU A 42 37.21 21.74 12.01
CA LEU A 42 37.42 22.75 10.98
C LEU A 42 36.15 22.96 10.16
N GLN A 43 36.01 24.17 9.63
CA GLN A 43 35.00 24.49 8.61
C GLN A 43 35.54 24.18 7.21
N PRO A 44 34.69 23.83 6.23
CA PRO A 44 35.12 23.60 4.85
C PRO A 44 35.91 24.76 4.28
N GLU A 45 36.89 24.49 3.42
CA GLU A 45 37.68 25.47 2.68
C GLU A 45 36.81 26.54 1.98
N PRO A 46 37.32 27.78 1.83
CA PRO A 46 36.59 28.86 1.14
C PRO A 46 36.05 28.46 -0.23
N GLU A 47 36.79 27.67 -1.02
CA GLU A 47 36.36 27.17 -2.33
C GLU A 47 35.15 26.24 -2.21
N THR A 48 35.11 25.36 -1.21
CA THR A 48 34.00 24.43 -0.95
C THR A 48 32.73 25.20 -0.55
N ARG A 49 32.87 26.22 0.29
CA ARG A 49 31.76 27.09 0.71
C ARG A 49 31.24 27.94 -0.45
N HIS A 50 32.13 28.49 -1.28
CA HIS A 50 31.75 29.28 -2.44
C HIS A 50 30.95 28.46 -3.47
N LEU A 51 31.35 27.20 -3.70
CA LEU A 51 30.59 26.29 -4.54
C LEU A 51 29.19 26.02 -3.98
N HIS A 52 29.07 25.78 -2.67
CA HIS A 52 27.78 25.62 -2.00
C HIS A 52 26.88 26.85 -2.20
N ASP A 53 27.38 28.06 -1.97
CA ASP A 53 26.60 29.28 -2.09
C ASP A 53 26.15 29.54 -3.54
N THR A 54 27.02 29.24 -4.51
CA THR A 54 26.70 29.32 -5.94
C THR A 54 25.57 28.34 -6.31
N LEU A 55 25.63 27.11 -5.82
CA LEU A 55 24.60 26.09 -6.08
C LEU A 55 23.29 26.40 -5.37
N ARG A 56 23.35 26.98 -4.17
CA ARG A 56 22.18 27.43 -3.42
C ARG A 56 21.48 28.60 -4.12
N ALA A 57 22.24 29.55 -4.66
CA ALA A 57 21.70 30.66 -5.45
C ALA A 57 21.02 30.15 -6.74
N ARG A 58 21.63 29.18 -7.44
CA ARG A 58 21.02 28.53 -8.62
C ARG A 58 19.72 27.81 -8.31
N ARG A 59 19.57 27.25 -7.11
CA ARG A 59 18.31 26.62 -6.64
C ARG A 59 17.19 27.65 -6.50
N THR A 60 17.51 28.86 -6.03
CA THR A 60 16.53 29.92 -5.79
C THR A 60 16.14 30.72 -7.03
N THR A 61 16.95 30.68 -8.10
CA THR A 61 16.72 31.48 -9.31
C THR A 61 16.06 30.74 -10.48
N SER A 62 15.66 29.47 -10.35
CA SER A 62 14.91 28.78 -11.42
C SER A 62 13.42 29.13 -11.37
N PRO A 63 12.87 29.87 -12.35
CA PRO A 63 11.43 30.04 -12.50
C PRO A 63 10.83 28.78 -13.14
N ARG A 64 9.54 28.54 -12.91
CA ARG A 64 8.74 27.52 -13.61
C ARG A 64 8.24 28.10 -14.95
N PRO A 65 8.50 27.49 -16.11
CA PRO A 65 7.59 27.61 -17.27
C PRO A 65 7.41 26.25 -17.99
N ALA A 66 6.28 25.87 -18.60
CA ALA A 66 5.45 26.48 -19.67
C ALA A 66 6.17 26.65 -21.03
N SER A 67 5.47 26.22 -22.08
CA SER A 67 5.81 25.96 -23.50
C SER A 67 6.88 26.77 -24.28
N ALA A 68 7.54 26.02 -25.18
CA ALA A 68 7.90 26.29 -26.60
C ALA A 68 9.27 26.92 -27.02
N SER A 69 9.94 26.19 -27.94
CA SER A 69 10.78 26.59 -29.11
C SER A 69 12.31 26.26 -29.12
N GLU A 70 12.72 25.52 -30.16
CA GLU A 70 14.05 24.90 -30.52
C GLU A 70 15.10 25.88 -31.11
N PRO A 71 16.43 25.59 -31.08
CA PRO A 71 17.17 24.92 -32.21
C PRO A 71 18.50 24.18 -31.82
N PRO A 72 19.32 23.59 -32.73
CA PRO A 72 19.07 23.00 -34.06
C PRO A 72 19.26 21.45 -34.08
N ARG A 73 18.73 20.82 -35.13
CA ARG A 73 18.71 19.36 -35.35
C ARG A 73 20.10 18.71 -35.40
N ALA A 74 20.33 17.81 -34.46
CA ALA A 74 21.01 16.53 -34.66
C ALA A 74 19.98 15.42 -34.38
N GLU A 75 20.05 14.35 -35.16
CA GLU A 75 18.97 13.40 -35.42
C GLU A 75 18.40 12.65 -34.19
N ALA A 76 17.14 12.23 -34.33
CA ALA A 76 16.26 11.65 -33.32
C ALA A 76 16.78 10.36 -32.66
N GLY A 77 16.51 10.21 -31.35
CA GLY A 77 16.57 8.91 -30.66
C GLY A 77 17.19 8.95 -29.25
N GLY A 78 16.52 9.53 -28.27
CA GLY A 78 16.89 9.34 -26.86
C GLY A 78 15.99 8.27 -26.22
N GLU A 79 16.47 7.04 -26.10
CA GLU A 79 15.75 5.98 -25.36
C GLU A 79 15.41 6.44 -23.92
N PRO A 80 14.26 6.03 -23.36
CA PRO A 80 14.02 6.18 -21.92
C PRO A 80 15.17 5.47 -21.16
N LEU A 81 15.79 6.16 -20.21
CA LEU A 81 16.88 5.62 -19.38
C LEU A 81 16.43 4.29 -18.75
N ARG A 82 16.96 3.17 -19.26
CA ARG A 82 16.69 1.84 -18.74
C ARG A 82 17.16 1.79 -17.27
N PRO A 83 16.33 1.29 -16.32
CA PRO A 83 16.73 1.22 -14.93
C PRO A 83 17.86 0.21 -14.74
N TYR A 84 18.65 0.43 -13.69
CA TYR A 84 19.73 -0.48 -13.34
C TYR A 84 19.16 -1.80 -12.82
N THR A 85 19.70 -2.91 -13.34
CA THR A 85 19.48 -4.24 -12.78
C THR A 85 20.32 -4.41 -11.52
N HIS A 86 19.66 -4.74 -10.43
CA HIS A 86 20.27 -5.06 -9.15
C HIS A 86 20.20 -6.56 -8.89
N TYR A 87 21.05 -7.03 -7.99
CA TYR A 87 21.12 -8.43 -7.61
C TYR A 87 21.08 -8.58 -6.09
N VAL A 88 20.31 -9.55 -5.62
CA VAL A 88 20.32 -10.01 -4.23
C VAL A 88 20.69 -11.49 -4.19
N LYS A 89 21.35 -11.93 -3.11
CA LYS A 89 21.63 -13.34 -2.87
C LYS A 89 20.49 -13.99 -2.09
N SER A 90 19.99 -15.11 -2.58
CA SER A 90 19.00 -15.98 -1.94
C SER A 90 19.46 -17.43 -2.09
N SER A 91 19.65 -18.15 -1.00
CA SER A 91 20.11 -19.55 -1.00
C SER A 91 21.31 -19.85 -1.92
N GLY A 92 22.27 -18.92 -2.04
CA GLY A 92 23.46 -19.02 -2.89
C GLY A 92 23.29 -18.52 -4.33
N VAL A 93 22.05 -18.28 -4.76
CA VAL A 93 21.63 -17.87 -6.09
C VAL A 93 21.53 -16.34 -6.17
N SER A 94 21.95 -15.75 -7.29
CA SER A 94 21.77 -14.33 -7.58
C SER A 94 20.41 -14.11 -8.24
N ILE A 95 19.56 -13.31 -7.59
CA ILE A 95 18.24 -12.95 -8.08
C ILE A 95 18.28 -11.52 -8.59
N ALA A 96 18.02 -11.35 -9.89
CA ALA A 96 17.97 -10.08 -10.57
C ALA A 96 16.62 -9.38 -10.32
N TYR A 97 16.68 -8.09 -10.02
CA TYR A 97 15.50 -7.25 -9.84
C TYR A 97 15.73 -5.81 -10.31
N GLN A 98 14.65 -5.13 -10.65
CA GLN A 98 14.62 -3.71 -11.01
C GLN A 98 13.53 -2.99 -10.22
N VAL A 99 13.77 -1.73 -9.91
CA VAL A 99 12.81 -0.86 -9.23
C VAL A 99 12.58 0.39 -10.07
N THR A 100 11.32 0.75 -10.28
CA THR A 100 10.91 1.96 -11.00
C THR A 100 9.67 2.58 -10.35
N GLY A 101 9.47 3.87 -10.56
CA GLY A 101 8.44 4.62 -9.85
C GLY A 101 8.85 4.94 -8.41
N ASP A 102 8.21 5.96 -7.86
CA ASP A 102 8.46 6.50 -6.52
C ASP A 102 7.15 6.73 -5.74
N GLY A 103 6.07 6.09 -6.18
CA GLY A 103 4.78 6.12 -5.52
C GLY A 103 4.81 5.53 -4.10
N PRO A 104 3.84 5.88 -3.25
CA PRO A 104 3.83 5.51 -1.82
C PRO A 104 3.54 4.02 -1.56
N ILE A 105 3.14 3.28 -2.59
CA ILE A 105 2.77 1.88 -2.51
C ILE A 105 3.92 1.03 -3.04
N ASP A 106 4.40 0.07 -2.27
CA ASP A 106 5.27 -0.97 -2.81
C ASP A 106 4.42 -2.01 -3.53
N LEU A 107 4.76 -2.31 -4.78
CA LEU A 107 4.14 -3.38 -5.56
C LEU A 107 5.22 -4.23 -6.20
N ILE A 108 5.22 -5.53 -5.92
CA ILE A 108 6.09 -6.49 -6.61
C ILE A 108 5.31 -7.23 -7.69
N TYR A 109 5.78 -7.15 -8.93
CA TYR A 109 5.25 -7.94 -10.04
C TYR A 109 6.11 -9.19 -10.25
N VAL A 110 5.47 -10.35 -10.08
CA VAL A 110 6.05 -11.67 -10.35
C VAL A 110 5.50 -12.17 -11.71
N PRO A 111 6.35 -12.23 -12.75
CA PRO A 111 5.91 -12.61 -14.08
C PRO A 111 5.56 -14.10 -14.16
N GLY A 112 4.91 -14.49 -15.27
CA GLY A 112 4.62 -15.88 -15.62
C GLY A 112 5.85 -16.69 -16.01
N TRP A 113 5.64 -17.78 -16.74
CA TRP A 113 6.61 -18.85 -17.03
C TRP A 113 8.10 -18.43 -17.15
N VAL A 114 8.44 -17.54 -18.08
CA VAL A 114 9.80 -17.01 -18.23
C VAL A 114 9.77 -15.49 -18.39
N SER A 115 10.82 -14.82 -17.91
CA SER A 115 10.94 -13.38 -18.01
C SER A 115 12.37 -12.91 -18.26
N ASN A 116 12.51 -11.67 -18.72
CA ASN A 116 13.79 -10.99 -18.85
C ASN A 116 13.63 -9.49 -18.60
N LEU A 117 14.21 -9.01 -17.50
CA LEU A 117 14.10 -7.61 -17.07
C LEU A 117 14.60 -6.61 -18.10
N ASP A 118 15.72 -6.88 -18.78
CA ASP A 118 16.32 -5.95 -19.74
C ASP A 118 15.55 -5.88 -21.06
N LEU A 119 15.11 -7.03 -21.58
CA LEU A 119 14.37 -7.10 -22.83
C LEU A 119 12.91 -6.68 -22.68
N ALA A 120 12.36 -6.70 -21.46
CA ALA A 120 11.01 -6.20 -21.20
C ALA A 120 10.84 -4.72 -21.63
N TRP A 121 11.90 -3.92 -21.58
CA TRP A 121 11.92 -2.51 -21.98
C TRP A 121 11.87 -2.28 -23.49
N ALA A 122 12.14 -3.31 -24.29
CA ALA A 122 12.14 -3.20 -25.75
C ALA A 122 10.74 -3.29 -26.37
N SER A 123 9.71 -3.71 -25.61
CA SER A 123 8.32 -3.63 -26.05
C SER A 123 7.69 -2.30 -25.58
N PRO A 124 7.23 -1.44 -26.51
CA PRO A 124 6.51 -0.22 -26.14
C PRO A 124 5.24 -0.50 -25.32
N ARG A 125 4.56 -1.61 -25.58
CA ARG A 125 3.32 -1.99 -24.87
C ARG A 125 3.60 -2.41 -23.43
N LEU A 126 4.63 -3.22 -23.22
CA LEU A 126 5.01 -3.64 -21.88
C LEU A 126 5.62 -2.48 -21.08
N LEU A 127 6.44 -1.63 -21.73
CA LEU A 127 6.92 -0.38 -21.16
C LEU A 127 5.77 0.51 -20.70
N HIS A 128 4.72 0.67 -21.52
CA HIS A 128 3.53 1.44 -21.16
C HIS A 128 2.87 0.91 -19.88
N VAL A 129 2.69 -0.41 -19.75
CA VAL A 129 2.16 -1.02 -18.52
C VAL A 129 3.03 -0.70 -17.31
N PHE A 130 4.35 -0.82 -17.43
CA PHE A 130 5.27 -0.51 -16.33
C PHE A 130 5.25 0.98 -15.94
N GLN A 131 5.15 1.88 -16.92
CA GLN A 131 5.02 3.31 -16.66
C GLN A 131 3.72 3.63 -15.95
N ARG A 132 2.61 3.00 -16.37
CA ARG A 132 1.31 3.20 -15.73
C ARG A 132 1.30 2.68 -14.29
N LEU A 133 1.77 1.46 -14.05
CA LEU A 133 1.92 0.94 -12.68
C LEU A 133 2.83 1.85 -11.84
N GLY A 134 3.99 2.21 -12.37
CA GLY A 134 4.97 3.08 -11.70
C GLY A 134 4.50 4.52 -11.46
N SER A 135 3.35 4.93 -12.01
CA SER A 135 2.78 6.26 -11.77
C SER A 135 2.12 6.42 -10.41
N PHE A 136 1.71 5.31 -9.78
CA PHE A 136 1.07 5.30 -8.45
C PHE A 136 1.78 4.39 -7.44
N CYS A 137 2.73 3.55 -7.87
CA CYS A 137 3.49 2.67 -6.99
C CYS A 137 5.01 2.74 -7.24
N ARG A 138 5.79 2.31 -6.25
CA ARG A 138 7.16 1.86 -6.43
C ARG A 138 7.10 0.41 -6.93
N LEU A 139 7.21 0.26 -8.25
CA LEU A 139 7.13 -1.01 -8.98
C LEU A 139 8.46 -1.77 -8.86
N ILE A 140 8.42 -2.88 -8.15
CA ILE A 140 9.50 -3.85 -8.01
C ILE A 140 9.23 -4.99 -8.99
N ARG A 141 10.21 -5.35 -9.81
CA ARG A 141 10.14 -6.47 -10.75
C ARG A 141 11.34 -7.36 -10.57
N MET A 142 11.16 -8.65 -10.78
CA MET A 142 12.24 -9.63 -10.67
C MET A 142 12.18 -10.66 -11.79
N ASP A 143 13.36 -11.18 -12.16
CA ASP A 143 13.44 -12.43 -12.89
C ASP A 143 13.53 -13.57 -11.87
N LYS A 144 12.63 -14.55 -11.99
CA LYS A 144 12.61 -15.69 -11.06
C LYS A 144 13.89 -16.51 -11.21
N HIS A 145 14.25 -17.22 -10.16
CA HIS A 145 15.30 -18.24 -10.19
C HIS A 145 15.19 -19.14 -11.44
N GLY A 146 16.29 -19.27 -12.16
CA GLY A 146 16.34 -20.06 -13.40
C GLY A 146 15.83 -19.32 -14.64
N THR A 147 15.51 -18.03 -14.56
CA THR A 147 15.00 -17.23 -15.68
C THR A 147 15.74 -15.90 -15.84
N GLY A 148 15.75 -15.38 -17.06
CA GLY A 148 16.18 -14.02 -17.37
C GLY A 148 17.60 -13.70 -16.97
N LEU A 149 17.75 -12.63 -16.20
CA LEU A 149 19.04 -12.13 -15.71
C LEU A 149 19.46 -12.74 -14.37
N SER A 150 18.59 -13.50 -13.70
CA SER A 150 18.94 -14.27 -12.49
C SER A 150 19.85 -15.45 -12.86
N ASP A 151 20.52 -16.04 -11.88
CA ASP A 151 21.33 -17.23 -12.13
C ASP A 151 20.48 -18.36 -12.75
N ARG A 152 21.06 -19.05 -13.74
CA ARG A 152 20.43 -20.08 -14.59
C ARG A 152 21.23 -21.38 -14.55
N ASN A 153 20.64 -22.48 -15.01
CA ASN A 153 21.25 -23.84 -15.03
C ASN A 153 21.59 -24.39 -13.64
N ILE A 154 20.76 -24.10 -12.64
CA ILE A 154 20.99 -24.43 -11.22
C ILE A 154 19.99 -25.46 -10.66
N GLY A 155 19.21 -26.09 -11.54
CA GLY A 155 18.15 -27.04 -11.18
C GLY A 155 16.77 -26.39 -11.07
N LEU A 156 15.76 -27.20 -10.76
CA LEU A 156 14.40 -26.71 -10.51
C LEU A 156 14.28 -26.31 -9.04
N PRO A 157 13.93 -25.05 -8.73
CA PRO A 157 13.69 -24.65 -7.36
C PRO A 157 12.38 -25.26 -6.84
N THR A 158 12.34 -25.53 -5.55
CA THR A 158 11.09 -25.72 -4.83
C THR A 158 10.27 -24.42 -4.82
N MET A 159 8.96 -24.54 -4.58
CA MET A 159 8.11 -23.34 -4.45
C MET A 159 8.54 -22.45 -3.28
N GLU A 160 9.02 -23.06 -2.19
CA GLU A 160 9.56 -22.37 -1.02
C GLU A 160 10.81 -21.57 -1.36
N GLU A 161 11.76 -22.14 -2.11
CA GLU A 161 12.95 -21.41 -2.57
C GLU A 161 12.58 -20.20 -3.42
N ARG A 162 11.62 -20.33 -4.34
CA ARG A 162 11.16 -19.18 -5.14
C ARG A 162 10.46 -18.12 -4.30
N MET A 163 9.69 -18.53 -3.29
CA MET A 163 9.08 -17.62 -2.33
C MET A 163 10.14 -16.85 -1.53
N GLU A 164 11.21 -17.53 -1.11
CA GLU A 164 12.35 -16.93 -0.42
C GLU A 164 13.14 -15.96 -1.32
N ASP A 165 13.26 -16.25 -2.62
CA ASP A 165 13.83 -15.32 -3.59
C ASP A 165 13.06 -14.00 -3.63
N MET A 166 11.72 -14.08 -3.66
CA MET A 166 10.87 -12.90 -3.60
C MET A 166 11.04 -12.14 -2.28
N ARG A 167 11.11 -12.86 -1.16
CA ARG A 167 11.36 -12.26 0.17
C ARG A 167 12.71 -11.54 0.22
N ALA A 168 13.76 -12.14 -0.33
CA ALA A 168 15.09 -11.55 -0.40
C ALA A 168 15.10 -10.25 -1.22
N VAL A 169 14.39 -10.21 -2.36
CA VAL A 169 14.23 -8.99 -3.17
C VAL A 169 13.49 -7.91 -2.37
N LEU A 170 12.40 -8.25 -1.71
CA LEU A 170 11.63 -7.31 -0.88
C LEU A 170 12.46 -6.75 0.29
N ASP A 171 13.26 -7.59 0.94
CA ASP A 171 14.17 -7.17 2.00
C ASP A 171 15.28 -6.24 1.48
N ALA A 172 15.85 -6.54 0.30
CA ALA A 172 16.89 -5.72 -0.33
C ALA A 172 16.41 -4.30 -0.72
N VAL A 173 15.14 -4.15 -1.11
CA VAL A 173 14.54 -2.83 -1.42
C VAL A 173 13.94 -2.13 -0.20
N GLY A 174 14.02 -2.77 0.97
CA GLY A 174 13.48 -2.27 2.23
C GLY A 174 11.96 -2.28 2.33
N SER A 175 11.27 -3.05 1.47
CA SER A 175 9.81 -3.16 1.47
C SER A 175 9.33 -3.98 2.67
N LYS A 176 8.63 -3.32 3.60
CA LYS A 176 8.10 -3.98 4.82
C LYS A 176 6.78 -4.67 4.56
N ARG A 177 5.91 -4.07 3.76
CA ARG A 177 4.60 -4.63 3.40
C ARG A 177 4.28 -4.21 1.97
N THR A 178 4.04 -5.16 1.08
CA THR A 178 3.94 -4.93 -0.37
C THR A 178 2.63 -5.46 -0.95
N VAL A 179 2.16 -4.84 -2.02
CA VAL A 179 1.17 -5.48 -2.91
C VAL A 179 1.90 -6.54 -3.73
N VAL A 180 1.41 -7.77 -3.66
CA VAL A 180 1.98 -8.89 -4.41
C VAL A 180 1.15 -9.09 -5.66
N PHE A 181 1.73 -8.91 -6.84
CA PHE A 181 1.06 -9.07 -8.14
C PHE A 181 1.65 -10.25 -8.91
N GLY A 182 0.91 -11.36 -8.95
CA GLY A 182 1.27 -12.57 -9.70
C GLY A 182 0.52 -12.68 -11.03
N GLY A 183 1.25 -12.84 -12.13
CA GLY A 183 0.68 -13.15 -13.43
C GLY A 183 0.95 -14.60 -13.84
N SER A 184 -0.05 -15.32 -14.34
CA SER A 184 0.14 -16.68 -14.88
C SER A 184 0.81 -17.62 -13.87
N GLU A 185 1.83 -18.38 -14.26
CA GLU A 185 2.64 -19.23 -13.36
C GLU A 185 3.24 -18.49 -12.15
N GLY A 186 3.39 -17.16 -12.17
CA GLY A 186 3.81 -16.40 -11.00
C GLY A 186 2.77 -16.35 -9.87
N GLY A 187 1.49 -16.62 -10.17
CA GLY A 187 0.38 -16.53 -9.23
C GLY A 187 0.42 -17.55 -8.08
N PRO A 188 0.65 -18.86 -8.31
CA PRO A 188 0.76 -19.84 -7.23
C PRO A 188 1.82 -19.49 -6.18
N MET A 189 2.97 -18.97 -6.59
CA MET A 189 4.00 -18.49 -5.67
C MET A 189 3.52 -17.30 -4.85
N CYS A 190 2.82 -16.36 -5.49
CA CYS A 190 2.25 -15.19 -4.82
C CYS A 190 1.15 -15.58 -3.82
N MET A 191 0.33 -16.58 -4.17
CA MET A 191 -0.67 -17.16 -3.27
C MET A 191 -0.01 -17.80 -2.04
N LEU A 192 1.06 -18.57 -2.24
CA LEU A 192 1.83 -19.15 -1.13
C LEU A 192 2.42 -18.06 -0.25
N PHE A 193 3.07 -17.05 -0.84
CA PHE A 193 3.65 -15.94 -0.07
C PHE A 193 2.58 -15.18 0.74
N ALA A 194 1.41 -14.91 0.14
CA ALA A 194 0.31 -14.23 0.83
C ALA A 194 -0.27 -15.04 2.00
N ALA A 195 -0.31 -16.37 1.86
CA ALA A 195 -0.73 -17.29 2.91
C ALA A 195 0.32 -17.40 4.03
N THR A 196 1.61 -17.45 3.68
CA THR A 196 2.72 -17.63 4.64
C THR A 196 3.10 -16.34 5.36
N TYR A 197 3.05 -15.19 4.68
CA TYR A 197 3.46 -13.88 5.19
C TYR A 197 2.35 -12.82 5.01
N PRO A 198 1.17 -12.99 5.63
CA PRO A 198 0.09 -12.01 5.55
C PRO A 198 0.49 -10.63 6.10
N GLU A 199 1.40 -10.58 7.08
CA GLU A 199 1.95 -9.34 7.64
C GLU A 199 2.88 -8.60 6.68
N ARG A 200 3.52 -9.32 5.75
CA ARG A 200 4.35 -8.75 4.67
C ARG A 200 3.54 -8.45 3.40
N THR A 201 2.28 -8.88 3.36
CA THR A 201 1.40 -8.75 2.19
C THR A 201 0.31 -7.71 2.46
N ALA A 202 0.35 -6.62 1.70
CA ALA A 202 -0.61 -5.53 1.81
C ALA A 202 -1.93 -5.89 1.11
N ALA A 203 -1.82 -6.46 -0.09
CA ALA A 203 -2.90 -7.01 -0.88
C ALA A 203 -2.32 -8.00 -1.91
N LEU A 204 -3.14 -8.89 -2.43
CA LEU A 204 -2.80 -9.86 -3.47
C LEU A 204 -3.55 -9.51 -4.78
N VAL A 205 -2.82 -9.43 -5.88
CA VAL A 205 -3.36 -9.26 -7.23
C VAL A 205 -2.97 -10.47 -8.06
N LEU A 206 -3.96 -11.12 -8.68
CA LEU A 206 -3.79 -12.30 -9.51
C LEU A 206 -4.34 -12.03 -10.90
N ASN A 207 -3.52 -12.18 -11.95
CA ASN A 207 -3.95 -12.01 -13.34
C ASN A 207 -3.71 -13.27 -14.17
N GLY A 208 -4.79 -13.83 -14.72
CA GLY A 208 -4.72 -14.98 -15.63
C GLY A 208 -3.92 -16.14 -15.04
N THR A 209 -4.21 -16.53 -13.79
CA THR A 209 -3.46 -17.55 -13.04
C THR A 209 -4.38 -18.69 -12.59
N TYR A 210 -3.77 -19.78 -12.15
CA TYR A 210 -4.42 -21.03 -11.81
C TYR A 210 -4.09 -21.48 -10.39
N ALA A 211 -4.94 -22.35 -9.84
CA ALA A 211 -4.69 -23.00 -8.55
C ALA A 211 -3.97 -24.34 -8.72
N ARG A 212 -4.16 -25.00 -9.87
CA ARG A 212 -3.56 -26.29 -10.20
C ARG A 212 -3.25 -26.37 -11.69
N GLY A 213 -2.03 -26.78 -12.03
CA GLY A 213 -1.57 -26.80 -13.43
C GLY A 213 -2.04 -28.01 -14.25
N ARG A 214 -2.49 -29.07 -13.58
CA ARG A 214 -2.91 -30.34 -14.19
C ARG A 214 -4.35 -30.70 -13.91
N TRP A 215 -4.98 -31.30 -14.91
CA TRP A 215 -6.33 -31.83 -14.83
C TRP A 215 -6.50 -32.75 -13.62
N SER A 216 -7.61 -32.58 -12.93
CA SER A 216 -8.15 -33.55 -11.97
C SER A 216 -9.68 -33.54 -12.07
N LYS A 217 -10.34 -34.56 -11.51
CA LYS A 217 -11.80 -34.68 -11.55
C LYS A 217 -12.53 -33.44 -10.99
N ASP A 218 -11.94 -32.82 -9.97
CA ASP A 218 -12.40 -31.62 -9.27
C ASP A 218 -11.77 -30.32 -9.78
N TYR A 219 -10.87 -30.40 -10.77
CA TYR A 219 -10.27 -29.25 -11.47
C TYR A 219 -10.15 -29.54 -12.98
N PRO A 220 -11.28 -29.67 -13.71
CA PRO A 220 -11.30 -30.26 -15.04
C PRO A 220 -10.87 -29.30 -16.17
N TRP A 221 -10.51 -28.06 -15.85
CA TRP A 221 -10.20 -27.02 -16.83
C TRP A 221 -8.71 -26.96 -17.15
N ALA A 222 -7.85 -27.40 -16.23
CA ALA A 222 -6.41 -27.50 -16.41
C ALA A 222 -6.04 -28.52 -17.51
N ARG A 223 -4.76 -28.53 -17.88
CA ARG A 223 -4.23 -29.36 -18.97
C ARG A 223 -4.20 -30.84 -18.59
N THR A 224 -4.59 -31.71 -19.52
CA THR A 224 -4.40 -33.16 -19.37
C THR A 224 -2.93 -33.55 -19.55
N ALA A 225 -2.56 -34.76 -19.13
CA ALA A 225 -1.19 -35.25 -19.30
C ALA A 225 -0.76 -35.24 -20.77
N GLU A 226 -1.66 -35.61 -21.68
CA GLU A 226 -1.43 -35.62 -23.12
C GLU A 226 -1.20 -34.21 -23.68
N GLN A 227 -2.00 -33.24 -23.24
CA GLN A 227 -1.83 -31.83 -23.63
C GLN A 227 -0.50 -31.26 -23.13
N VAL A 228 -0.09 -31.62 -21.91
CA VAL A 228 1.22 -31.19 -21.37
C VAL A 228 2.35 -31.77 -22.21
N GLU A 229 2.34 -33.06 -22.54
CA GLU A 229 3.38 -33.66 -23.38
C GLU A 229 3.40 -33.07 -24.79
N GLU A 230 2.24 -32.72 -25.37
CA GLU A 230 2.17 -32.02 -26.66
C GLU A 230 2.76 -30.60 -26.57
N ASP A 231 2.50 -29.85 -25.50
CA ASP A 231 3.11 -28.54 -25.28
C ASP A 231 4.63 -28.66 -25.17
N LEU A 232 5.14 -29.61 -24.38
CA LEU A 232 6.57 -29.83 -24.20
C LEU A 232 7.26 -30.19 -25.52
N ALA A 233 6.65 -31.07 -26.30
CA ALA A 233 7.17 -31.44 -27.62
C ALA A 233 7.11 -30.26 -28.61
N THR A 234 6.14 -29.36 -28.47
CA THR A 234 6.05 -28.14 -29.28
C THR A 234 7.14 -27.13 -28.90
N ILE A 235 7.36 -26.94 -27.60
CA ILE A 235 8.47 -26.12 -27.06
C ILE A 235 9.79 -26.67 -27.61
N GLU A 236 10.05 -27.97 -27.50
CA GLU A 236 11.28 -28.60 -28.00
C GLU A 236 11.51 -28.36 -29.49
N ARG A 237 10.47 -28.46 -30.32
CA ARG A 237 10.57 -28.29 -31.78
C ARG A 237 10.71 -26.83 -32.21
N GLN A 238 10.01 -25.91 -31.55
CA GLN A 238 9.80 -24.54 -32.03
C GLN A 238 10.52 -23.48 -31.21
N TRP A 239 11.27 -23.85 -30.16
CA TRP A 239 11.98 -22.87 -29.32
C TRP A 239 12.98 -22.06 -30.15
N GLY A 240 12.76 -20.75 -30.20
CA GLY A 240 13.61 -19.81 -30.95
C GLY A 240 13.08 -19.43 -32.33
N GLU A 241 12.04 -20.10 -32.85
CA GLU A 241 11.25 -19.61 -33.99
C GLU A 241 10.43 -18.36 -33.60
N PRO A 242 9.87 -17.59 -34.56
CA PRO A 242 8.94 -16.51 -34.22
C PRO A 242 7.83 -17.01 -33.32
N ALA A 243 7.65 -16.37 -32.16
CA ALA A 243 6.75 -16.87 -31.12
C ALA A 243 5.32 -16.96 -31.64
N ASP A 244 4.67 -18.11 -31.39
CA ASP A 244 3.25 -18.26 -31.63
C ASP A 244 2.46 -17.44 -30.58
N MET A 245 2.16 -16.20 -30.95
CA MET A 245 1.31 -15.30 -30.19
C MET A 245 -0.15 -15.79 -30.13
N GLY A 246 -0.54 -16.80 -30.91
CA GLY A 246 -1.90 -17.30 -31.02
C GLY A 246 -2.50 -17.81 -29.70
N ASN A 247 -1.68 -18.11 -28.70
CA ASN A 247 -2.14 -18.40 -27.34
C ASN A 247 -1.82 -17.30 -26.32
N ALA A 248 -0.71 -16.57 -26.49
CA ALA A 248 -0.27 -15.54 -25.55
C ALA A 248 -1.03 -14.20 -25.72
N ALA A 249 -1.10 -13.72 -26.95
CA ALA A 249 -1.69 -12.43 -27.32
C ALA A 249 -2.29 -12.52 -28.74
N PRO A 250 -3.43 -13.23 -28.92
CA PRO A 250 -4.07 -13.37 -30.23
C PRO A 250 -4.35 -12.03 -30.93
N SER A 251 -4.56 -10.93 -30.19
CA SER A 251 -4.76 -9.60 -30.78
C SER A 251 -3.51 -9.08 -31.52
N LEU A 252 -2.32 -9.55 -31.14
CA LEU A 252 -1.02 -9.10 -31.66
C LEU A 252 -0.41 -10.07 -32.69
N MET A 253 -1.13 -11.14 -33.07
CA MET A 253 -0.59 -12.19 -33.95
C MET A 253 -0.18 -11.70 -35.36
N ASN A 254 -0.71 -10.56 -35.81
CA ASN A 254 -0.38 -9.96 -37.10
C ASN A 254 0.67 -8.85 -36.99
N ASP A 255 1.19 -8.57 -35.80
CA ASP A 255 2.26 -7.61 -35.58
C ASP A 255 3.61 -8.33 -35.59
N THR A 256 4.34 -8.21 -36.71
CA THR A 256 5.65 -8.86 -36.88
C THR A 256 6.67 -8.37 -35.83
N SER A 257 6.63 -7.09 -35.46
CA SER A 257 7.61 -6.52 -34.51
C SER A 257 7.41 -7.10 -33.12
N GLU A 258 6.16 -7.19 -32.66
CA GLU A 258 5.82 -7.81 -31.37
C GLU A 258 6.17 -9.30 -31.35
N ARG A 259 5.91 -10.03 -32.44
CA ARG A 259 6.27 -11.44 -32.57
C ARG A 259 7.77 -11.69 -32.48
N GLU A 260 8.56 -10.89 -33.20
CA GLU A 260 10.02 -10.99 -33.19
C GLU A 260 10.61 -10.60 -31.83
N TRP A 261 10.10 -9.53 -31.23
CA TRP A 261 10.47 -9.11 -29.88
C TRP A 261 10.15 -10.21 -28.87
N PHE A 262 8.93 -10.77 -28.88
CA PHE A 262 8.54 -11.78 -27.90
C PHE A 262 9.33 -13.08 -28.09
N ALA A 263 9.62 -13.49 -29.33
CA ALA A 263 10.55 -14.58 -29.59
C ALA A 263 11.94 -14.29 -28.99
N ALA A 264 12.41 -13.04 -29.07
CA ALA A 264 13.68 -12.61 -28.50
C ALA A 264 13.66 -12.63 -26.97
N TYR A 265 12.57 -12.13 -26.40
CA TYR A 265 12.31 -12.16 -24.99
C TYR A 265 12.37 -13.60 -24.46
N LEU A 266 11.62 -14.54 -25.04
CA LEU A 266 11.59 -15.95 -24.62
C LEU A 266 12.97 -16.62 -24.70
N ARG A 267 13.65 -16.57 -25.86
CA ARG A 267 14.94 -17.26 -26.05
C ARG A 267 16.08 -16.71 -25.20
N ASN A 268 16.01 -15.45 -24.79
CA ASN A 268 16.96 -14.84 -23.86
C ASN A 268 16.53 -14.99 -22.39
N SER A 269 15.28 -15.38 -22.12
CA SER A 269 14.78 -15.66 -20.77
C SER A 269 15.13 -17.07 -20.30
N ALA A 270 15.14 -18.06 -21.20
CA ALA A 270 15.43 -19.45 -20.87
C ALA A 270 16.06 -20.21 -22.05
N SER A 271 16.87 -21.22 -21.74
CA SER A 271 17.33 -22.17 -22.74
C SER A 271 16.17 -23.12 -23.09
N PRO A 272 16.19 -23.84 -24.23
CA PRO A 272 15.13 -24.80 -24.54
C PRO A 272 14.93 -25.83 -23.42
N ALA A 273 16.03 -26.35 -22.85
CA ALA A 273 15.98 -27.32 -21.76
C ALA A 273 15.36 -26.71 -20.50
N ASP A 274 15.78 -25.51 -20.10
CA ASP A 274 15.19 -24.80 -18.95
C ASP A 274 13.71 -24.53 -19.18
N ALA A 275 13.33 -24.08 -20.38
CA ALA A 275 11.94 -23.80 -20.73
C ALA A 275 11.06 -25.05 -20.53
N ILE A 276 11.47 -26.19 -21.10
CA ILE A 276 10.78 -27.48 -20.95
C ILE A 276 10.66 -27.87 -19.47
N SER A 277 11.77 -27.80 -18.72
CA SER A 277 11.77 -28.13 -17.28
C SER A 277 10.85 -27.22 -16.48
N LEU A 278 10.87 -25.92 -16.75
CA LEU A 278 10.04 -24.91 -16.09
C LEU A 278 8.55 -25.07 -16.43
N TRP A 279 8.22 -25.38 -17.69
CA TRP A 279 6.83 -25.63 -18.10
C TRP A 279 6.29 -26.86 -17.40
N ARG A 280 7.05 -27.97 -17.44
CA ARG A 280 6.69 -29.21 -16.75
C ARG A 280 6.47 -28.95 -15.27
N TRP A 281 7.42 -28.30 -14.60
CA TRP A 281 7.33 -27.93 -13.19
C TRP A 281 6.07 -27.10 -12.90
N GLY A 282 5.79 -26.08 -13.72
CA GLY A 282 4.61 -25.23 -13.59
C GLY A 282 3.28 -26.01 -13.66
N THR A 283 3.24 -27.09 -14.45
CA THR A 283 2.04 -27.94 -14.56
C THR A 283 1.83 -28.87 -13.36
N GLU A 284 2.88 -29.18 -12.59
CA GLU A 284 2.79 -30.02 -11.38
C GLU A 284 2.36 -29.22 -10.13
N ILE A 285 2.29 -27.89 -10.22
CA ILE A 285 1.86 -27.04 -9.11
C ILE A 285 0.40 -27.34 -8.75
N ASP A 286 0.16 -27.49 -7.44
CA ASP A 286 -1.17 -27.48 -6.83
C ASP A 286 -1.13 -26.68 -5.53
N VAL A 287 -1.85 -25.56 -5.49
CA VAL A 287 -1.97 -24.66 -4.33
C VAL A 287 -3.41 -24.56 -3.83
N ARG A 288 -4.29 -25.49 -4.23
CA ARG A 288 -5.72 -25.44 -3.86
C ARG A 288 -5.93 -25.46 -2.34
N ASP A 289 -5.13 -26.24 -1.62
CA ASP A 289 -5.25 -26.41 -0.17
C ASP A 289 -4.90 -25.16 0.63
N ILE A 290 -4.15 -24.21 0.06
CA ILE A 290 -3.77 -22.97 0.74
C ILE A 290 -4.73 -21.80 0.45
N LEU A 291 -5.62 -21.91 -0.53
CA LEU A 291 -6.54 -20.82 -0.88
C LEU A 291 -7.41 -20.35 0.30
N PRO A 292 -7.97 -21.24 1.14
CA PRO A 292 -8.84 -20.82 2.24
C PRO A 292 -8.14 -20.05 3.36
N VAL A 293 -6.81 -20.10 3.45
CA VAL A 293 -6.02 -19.40 4.47
C VAL A 293 -5.48 -18.04 4.00
N ILE A 294 -5.76 -17.66 2.75
CA ILE A 294 -5.42 -16.33 2.23
C ILE A 294 -6.47 -15.34 2.73
N HIS A 295 -6.10 -14.53 3.72
CA HIS A 295 -6.98 -13.54 4.35
C HIS A 295 -6.69 -12.09 3.94
N VAL A 296 -5.67 -11.85 3.12
CA VAL A 296 -5.35 -10.51 2.62
C VAL A 296 -6.36 -10.07 1.55
N PRO A 297 -6.62 -8.75 1.40
CA PRO A 297 -7.44 -8.26 0.30
C PRO A 297 -6.93 -8.81 -1.03
N THR A 298 -7.81 -9.45 -1.80
CA THR A 298 -7.41 -10.13 -3.04
C THR A 298 -8.23 -9.65 -4.24
N LEU A 299 -7.55 -9.28 -5.32
CA LEU A 299 -8.13 -9.00 -6.64
C LEU A 299 -7.73 -10.11 -7.62
N ILE A 300 -8.69 -10.66 -8.32
CA ILE A 300 -8.50 -11.63 -9.40
C ILE A 300 -9.01 -10.99 -10.68
N VAL A 301 -8.10 -10.77 -11.65
CA VAL A 301 -8.43 -10.29 -12.98
C VAL A 301 -8.24 -11.42 -13.99
N GLN A 302 -9.27 -11.66 -14.80
CA GLN A 302 -9.29 -12.77 -15.73
C GLN A 302 -9.80 -12.33 -17.10
N THR A 303 -9.07 -12.65 -18.16
CA THR A 303 -9.55 -12.45 -19.52
C THR A 303 -10.49 -13.59 -19.93
N SER A 304 -11.67 -13.27 -20.48
CA SER A 304 -12.74 -14.22 -20.77
C SER A 304 -12.38 -15.28 -21.82
N GLY A 305 -11.55 -14.89 -22.80
CA GLY A 305 -11.11 -15.71 -23.92
C GLY A 305 -9.65 -16.15 -23.84
N ASP A 306 -9.05 -16.08 -22.66
CA ASP A 306 -7.70 -16.58 -22.38
C ASP A 306 -7.61 -18.09 -22.72
N ARG A 307 -6.58 -18.44 -23.51
CA ARG A 307 -6.36 -19.79 -24.04
C ARG A 307 -5.38 -20.60 -23.20
N TRP A 308 -4.58 -19.96 -22.35
CA TRP A 308 -3.65 -20.63 -21.46
C TRP A 308 -4.24 -20.93 -20.10
N VAL A 309 -4.93 -19.95 -19.52
CA VAL A 309 -5.61 -20.09 -18.23
C VAL A 309 -7.08 -19.77 -18.44
N LYS A 310 -7.92 -20.79 -18.36
CA LYS A 310 -9.35 -20.63 -18.66
C LYS A 310 -10.02 -19.79 -17.58
N ARG A 311 -11.07 -19.05 -17.94
CA ARG A 311 -11.80 -18.20 -16.98
C ARG A 311 -12.32 -18.97 -15.76
N GLU A 312 -12.64 -20.25 -15.93
CA GLU A 312 -13.07 -21.14 -14.86
C GLU A 312 -12.00 -21.28 -13.76
N GLU A 313 -10.71 -21.21 -14.10
CA GLU A 313 -9.60 -21.26 -13.14
C GLU A 313 -9.59 -20.00 -12.25
N GLY A 314 -9.78 -18.82 -12.84
CA GLY A 314 -9.94 -17.56 -12.10
C GLY A 314 -11.20 -17.53 -11.22
N ARG A 315 -12.33 -18.06 -11.73
CA ARG A 315 -13.56 -18.19 -10.93
C ARG A 315 -13.38 -19.13 -9.75
N TYR A 316 -12.66 -20.23 -9.92
CA TYR A 316 -12.35 -21.14 -8.83
C TYR A 316 -11.52 -20.47 -7.73
N LEU A 317 -10.51 -19.68 -8.11
CA LEU A 317 -9.75 -18.89 -7.13
C LEU A 317 -10.69 -17.96 -6.35
N ALA A 318 -11.60 -17.27 -7.04
CA ALA A 318 -12.54 -16.34 -6.41
C ALA A 318 -13.54 -17.02 -5.45
N THR A 319 -13.90 -18.27 -5.70
CA THR A 319 -14.78 -19.02 -4.79
C THR A 319 -14.05 -19.64 -3.59
N HIS A 320 -12.72 -19.77 -3.65
CA HIS A 320 -11.92 -20.43 -2.61
C HIS A 320 -11.04 -19.49 -1.80
N ILE A 321 -10.87 -18.24 -2.24
CA ILE A 321 -10.24 -17.16 -1.48
C ILE A 321 -11.34 -16.26 -0.92
N GLU A 322 -11.47 -16.22 0.41
CA GLU A 322 -12.51 -15.44 1.08
C GLU A 322 -12.35 -13.94 0.80
N GLY A 323 -13.44 -13.27 0.43
CA GLY A 323 -13.44 -11.83 0.16
C GLY A 323 -12.73 -11.41 -1.13
N ALA A 324 -12.33 -12.36 -1.99
CA ALA A 324 -11.70 -12.04 -3.27
C ALA A 324 -12.67 -11.30 -4.21
N ARG A 325 -12.19 -10.19 -4.79
CA ARG A 325 -12.89 -9.49 -5.86
C ARG A 325 -12.50 -10.10 -7.20
N TYR A 326 -13.47 -10.64 -7.92
CA TYR A 326 -13.29 -11.15 -9.27
C TYR A 326 -13.71 -10.12 -10.32
N VAL A 327 -12.83 -9.85 -11.28
CA VAL A 327 -13.09 -8.99 -12.44
C VAL A 327 -12.79 -9.77 -13.72
N GLU A 328 -13.82 -9.97 -14.53
CA GLU A 328 -13.67 -10.61 -15.85
C GLU A 328 -13.60 -9.54 -16.93
N LEU A 329 -12.52 -9.53 -17.71
CA LEU A 329 -12.31 -8.62 -18.83
C LEU A 329 -12.68 -9.32 -20.14
N THR A 330 -13.47 -8.66 -20.97
CA THR A 330 -13.78 -9.18 -22.32
C THR A 330 -12.53 -9.04 -23.19
N GLY A 331 -12.01 -10.15 -23.69
CA GLY A 331 -10.81 -10.19 -24.51
C GLY A 331 -10.30 -11.60 -24.74
N ARG A 332 -9.12 -11.72 -25.33
CA ARG A 332 -8.47 -12.97 -25.73
C ARG A 332 -6.99 -13.04 -25.35
N ASP A 333 -6.38 -11.92 -25.00
CA ASP A 333 -4.97 -11.87 -24.63
C ASP A 333 -4.75 -12.28 -23.16
N HIS A 334 -3.74 -13.13 -22.94
CA HIS A 334 -3.31 -13.58 -21.62
C HIS A 334 -2.31 -12.61 -20.97
N VAL A 335 -1.48 -11.99 -21.80
CA VAL A 335 -0.37 -11.13 -21.36
C VAL A 335 -0.85 -9.78 -20.82
N ILE A 336 -0.12 -9.20 -19.86
CA ILE A 336 -0.51 -7.93 -19.21
C ILE A 336 -0.43 -6.71 -20.14
N TRP A 337 0.27 -6.83 -21.28
CA TRP A 337 0.46 -5.78 -22.29
C TRP A 337 -0.42 -5.96 -23.54
N GLY A 338 -1.42 -6.85 -23.44
CA GLY A 338 -2.39 -7.11 -24.51
C GLY A 338 -3.46 -6.03 -24.62
N GLU A 339 -4.55 -6.34 -25.31
CA GLU A 339 -5.63 -5.40 -25.64
C GLU A 339 -6.27 -4.70 -24.42
N ASN A 340 -6.28 -5.35 -23.26
CA ASN A 340 -6.88 -4.84 -22.02
C ASN A 340 -5.86 -4.27 -21.03
N SER A 341 -4.63 -3.99 -21.47
CA SER A 341 -3.55 -3.53 -20.58
C SER A 341 -3.93 -2.32 -19.73
N ASP A 342 -4.63 -1.35 -20.34
CA ASP A 342 -5.06 -0.16 -19.62
C ASP A 342 -6.13 -0.46 -18.57
N ARG A 343 -7.10 -1.31 -18.92
CA ARG A 343 -8.17 -1.69 -18.01
C ARG A 343 -7.65 -2.53 -16.85
N LEU A 344 -6.69 -3.42 -17.10
CA LEU A 344 -6.01 -4.18 -16.06
C LEU A 344 -5.36 -3.24 -15.05
N VAL A 345 -4.60 -2.25 -15.51
CA VAL A 345 -3.93 -1.29 -14.61
C VAL A 345 -4.95 -0.43 -13.86
N ASP A 346 -6.03 0.02 -14.50
CA ASP A 346 -7.11 0.77 -13.82
C ASP A 346 -7.71 -0.02 -12.65
N GLU A 347 -8.03 -1.31 -12.86
CA GLU A 347 -8.61 -2.16 -11.82
C GLU A 347 -7.62 -2.40 -10.68
N ILE A 348 -6.32 -2.57 -10.99
CA ILE A 348 -5.26 -2.67 -9.99
C ILE A 348 -5.14 -1.39 -9.18
N GLU A 349 -5.07 -0.23 -9.83
CA GLU A 349 -4.94 1.07 -9.17
C GLU A 349 -6.12 1.35 -8.24
N VAL A 350 -7.35 1.17 -8.73
CA VAL A 350 -8.57 1.33 -7.93
C VAL A 350 -8.60 0.37 -6.76
N PHE A 351 -8.30 -0.91 -7.00
CA PHE A 351 -8.31 -1.91 -5.95
C PHE A 351 -7.26 -1.62 -4.87
N VAL A 352 -6.02 -1.39 -5.27
CA VAL A 352 -4.91 -1.17 -4.33
C VAL A 352 -5.10 0.10 -3.54
N THR A 353 -5.54 1.19 -4.17
CA THR A 353 -5.83 2.44 -3.47
C THR A 353 -6.91 2.24 -2.40
N ASN A 354 -7.98 1.52 -2.72
CA ASN A 354 -9.06 1.24 -1.76
C ASN A 354 -8.64 0.23 -0.68
N ALA A 355 -7.94 -0.85 -1.06
CA ALA A 355 -7.50 -1.90 -0.16
C ALA A 355 -6.47 -1.39 0.87
N LEU A 356 -5.61 -0.45 0.47
CA LEU A 356 -4.62 0.15 1.36
C LEU A 356 -5.21 1.30 2.21
N GLN A 357 -6.23 2.00 1.69
CA GLN A 357 -7.07 2.88 2.53
C GLN A 357 -7.88 2.08 3.57
N ALA A 358 -8.21 0.82 3.27
CA ALA A 358 -8.75 -0.14 4.21
C ALA A 358 -7.65 -0.77 5.09
N THR A 359 -6.86 0.07 5.79
CA THR A 359 -6.00 -0.45 6.86
C THR A 359 -6.91 -1.02 7.96
N PRO A 360 -6.70 -2.25 8.47
CA PRO A 360 -7.34 -2.67 9.72
C PRO A 360 -6.88 -1.68 10.77
N GLY A 361 -7.78 -0.88 11.33
CA GLY A 361 -7.39 -0.04 12.45
C GLY A 361 -6.99 -0.93 13.62
N GLU A 362 -6.03 -0.49 14.44
CA GLU A 362 -5.83 -1.16 15.73
C GLU A 362 -7.18 -1.12 16.46
N ARG A 363 -7.74 -2.30 16.77
CA ARG A 363 -8.92 -2.38 17.62
C ARG A 363 -8.49 -2.04 19.03
N LEU A 364 -8.86 -0.85 19.47
CA LEU A 364 -8.52 -0.30 20.77
C LEU A 364 -9.81 -0.08 21.56
N LEU A 365 -9.77 -0.41 22.84
CA LEU A 365 -10.83 -0.05 23.76
C LEU A 365 -10.63 1.41 24.18
N VAL A 366 -11.52 2.31 23.74
CA VAL A 366 -11.42 3.75 24.02
C VAL A 366 -12.71 4.30 24.60
N SER A 367 -12.62 5.41 25.32
CA SER A 367 -13.76 6.18 25.81
C SER A 367 -14.04 7.36 24.90
N VAL A 368 -15.23 7.40 24.31
CA VAL A 368 -15.69 8.43 23.35
C VAL A 368 -16.59 9.43 24.07
N LEU A 369 -16.20 10.70 24.03
CA LEU A 369 -16.96 11.85 24.50
C LEU A 369 -17.60 12.57 23.30
N SER A 370 -18.93 12.61 23.27
CA SER A 370 -19.71 13.41 22.34
C SER A 370 -20.29 14.62 23.06
N LEU A 371 -20.17 15.80 22.47
CA LEU A 371 -20.57 17.08 23.05
C LEU A 371 -21.39 17.89 22.04
N GLU A 372 -22.42 18.57 22.51
CA GLU A 372 -23.13 19.60 21.74
C GLU A 372 -23.33 20.86 22.58
N ILE A 373 -22.86 21.97 22.03
CA ILE A 373 -22.85 23.30 22.64
C ILE A 373 -23.99 24.09 22.04
N SER A 374 -24.79 24.71 22.89
CA SER A 374 -25.88 25.60 22.50
C SER A 374 -25.79 26.91 23.24
N ASP A 375 -26.12 28.00 22.55
CA ASP A 375 -26.32 29.31 23.16
C ASP A 375 -27.81 29.46 23.51
N PRO A 376 -28.18 29.47 24.80
CA PRO A 376 -29.57 29.62 25.22
C PRO A 376 -30.16 31.01 24.91
N HIS A 377 -29.34 31.97 24.47
CA HIS A 377 -29.73 33.36 24.23
C HIS A 377 -29.72 33.77 22.73
N SER A 378 -29.28 32.91 21.81
CA SER A 378 -29.25 33.21 20.37
C SER A 378 -29.19 31.94 19.49
N ASP A 379 -30.04 31.87 18.46
CA ASP A 379 -30.02 30.81 17.44
C ASP A 379 -28.74 30.86 16.54
N SER A 380 -27.96 31.94 16.64
CA SER A 380 -26.76 32.20 15.82
C SER A 380 -25.45 32.21 16.63
N GLY A 381 -25.39 31.48 17.75
CA GLY A 381 -24.25 31.43 18.69
C GLY A 381 -22.89 30.96 18.14
N ALA A 382 -22.73 30.81 16.82
CA ALA A 382 -21.51 30.33 16.17
C ALA A 382 -20.27 31.16 16.53
N ASP A 383 -20.39 32.49 16.58
CA ASP A 383 -19.27 33.38 16.91
C ASP A 383 -18.82 33.25 18.38
N LEU A 384 -19.76 33.00 19.31
CA LEU A 384 -19.44 32.80 20.71
C LEU A 384 -18.80 31.42 20.92
N ILE A 385 -19.31 30.38 20.24
CA ILE A 385 -18.73 29.04 20.32
C ILE A 385 -17.32 29.00 19.73
N GLU A 386 -17.07 29.74 18.65
CA GLU A 386 -15.72 29.82 18.05
C GLU A 386 -14.73 30.54 18.98
N ARG A 387 -15.17 31.57 19.72
CA ARG A 387 -14.33 32.24 20.73
C ARG A 387 -13.88 31.32 21.86
N HIS A 388 -14.68 30.31 22.21
CA HIS A 388 -14.34 29.34 23.26
C HIS A 388 -13.68 28.05 22.71
N ALA A 389 -13.40 27.97 21.41
CA ALA A 389 -12.80 26.79 20.79
C ALA A 389 -11.43 26.43 21.40
N ASP A 390 -10.58 27.43 21.64
CA ASP A 390 -9.25 27.25 22.23
C ASP A 390 -9.30 26.79 23.69
N GLU A 391 -10.31 27.24 24.44
CA GLU A 391 -10.52 26.82 25.82
C GLU A 391 -10.96 25.35 25.90
N ILE A 392 -11.88 24.94 25.02
CA ILE A 392 -12.32 23.56 24.90
C ILE A 392 -11.14 22.66 24.50
N ARG A 393 -10.36 23.09 23.50
CA ARG A 393 -9.14 22.38 23.08
C ARG A 393 -8.14 22.24 24.21
N SER A 394 -8.00 23.28 25.04
CA SER A 394 -7.11 23.25 26.21
C SER A 394 -7.58 22.22 27.25
N GLN A 395 -8.89 22.10 27.49
CA GLN A 395 -9.43 21.07 28.39
C GLN A 395 -9.21 19.65 27.85
N LEU A 396 -9.39 19.44 26.53
CA LEU A 396 -9.09 18.17 25.89
C LEU A 396 -7.62 17.77 26.07
N LEU A 397 -6.69 18.70 25.82
CA LEU A 397 -5.25 18.45 25.99
C LEU A 397 -4.89 18.13 27.45
N LEU A 398 -5.44 18.88 28.42
CA LEU A 398 -5.22 18.62 29.85
C LEU A 398 -5.71 17.23 30.29
N ALA A 399 -6.79 16.75 29.68
CA ALA A 399 -7.35 15.43 29.93
C ALA A 399 -6.74 14.34 29.04
N GLU A 400 -5.68 14.64 28.28
CA GLU A 400 -5.04 13.73 27.30
C GLU A 400 -6.06 13.14 26.30
N GLY A 401 -7.05 13.93 25.92
CA GLY A 401 -8.05 13.59 24.90
C GLY A 401 -7.61 14.01 23.51
N ARG A 402 -7.91 13.16 22.51
CA ARG A 402 -7.71 13.48 21.10
C ARG A 402 -9.04 13.88 20.46
N GLN A 403 -9.10 15.09 19.93
CA GLN A 403 -10.27 15.54 19.15
C GLN A 403 -10.30 14.79 17.81
N ILE A 404 -11.44 14.22 17.45
CA ILE A 404 -11.62 13.46 16.20
C ILE A 404 -12.42 14.28 15.20
N ARG A 405 -13.58 14.80 15.61
CA ARG A 405 -14.48 15.57 14.74
C ARG A 405 -14.95 16.82 15.45
N ARG A 406 -15.01 17.93 14.72
CA ARG A 406 -15.57 19.19 15.18
C ARG A 406 -16.44 19.80 14.09
N SER A 407 -17.65 20.17 14.51
CA SER A 407 -18.56 21.07 13.81
C SER A 407 -18.74 22.32 14.68
N PRO A 408 -19.35 23.41 14.18
CA PRO A 408 -19.49 24.64 14.95
C PRO A 408 -20.13 24.45 16.34
N SER A 409 -21.11 23.55 16.48
CA SER A 409 -21.81 23.27 17.74
C SER A 409 -21.55 21.87 18.30
N ARG A 410 -20.91 20.96 17.57
CA ARG A 410 -20.69 19.56 18.01
C ARG A 410 -19.23 19.20 18.01
N MET A 411 -18.83 18.39 18.98
CA MET A 411 -17.47 17.88 19.08
C MET A 411 -17.46 16.43 19.52
N LEU A 412 -16.52 15.67 18.96
CA LEU A 412 -16.27 14.29 19.32
C LEU A 412 -14.79 14.11 19.63
N ALA A 413 -14.49 13.51 20.78
CA ALA A 413 -13.13 13.26 21.26
C ALA A 413 -13.02 11.86 21.87
N VAL A 414 -11.81 11.28 21.83
CA VAL A 414 -11.49 10.00 22.46
C VAL A 414 -10.45 10.13 23.56
N PHE A 415 -10.53 9.19 24.50
CA PHE A 415 -9.66 9.08 25.65
C PHE A 415 -9.30 7.62 25.89
N GLN A 416 -8.05 7.37 26.28
CA GLN A 416 -7.61 6.04 26.73
C GLN A 416 -8.17 5.67 28.12
N ARG A 417 -8.69 6.65 28.87
CA ARG A 417 -9.16 6.47 30.26
C ARG A 417 -10.58 7.03 30.43
N PRO A 418 -11.59 6.20 30.75
CA PRO A 418 -12.98 6.65 30.92
C PRO A 418 -13.19 7.70 32.02
N THR A 419 -12.36 7.69 33.06
CA THR A 419 -12.43 8.74 34.11
C THR A 419 -12.06 10.12 33.55
N ARG A 420 -11.10 10.19 32.63
CA ARG A 420 -10.64 11.45 32.04
C ARG A 420 -11.64 12.03 31.04
N SER A 421 -12.35 11.18 30.29
CA SER A 421 -13.40 11.66 29.39
C SER A 421 -14.54 12.33 30.17
N ILE A 422 -14.98 11.75 31.29
CA ILE A 422 -15.99 12.36 32.16
C ILE A 422 -15.47 13.66 32.80
N GLN A 423 -14.26 13.65 33.37
CA GLN A 423 -13.69 14.84 33.99
C GLN A 423 -13.54 15.99 32.99
N CYS A 424 -13.14 15.69 31.76
CA CYS A 424 -13.09 16.65 30.66
C CYS A 424 -14.48 17.25 30.37
N ALA A 425 -15.52 16.41 30.28
CA ALA A 425 -16.89 16.88 30.09
C ALA A 425 -17.37 17.81 31.22
N ILE A 426 -17.05 17.47 32.48
CA ILE A 426 -17.37 18.30 33.66
C ILE A 426 -16.65 19.66 33.57
N ALA A 427 -15.37 19.67 33.21
CA ALA A 427 -14.56 20.87 33.10
C ALA A 427 -15.03 21.79 31.96
N ILE A 428 -15.30 21.22 30.78
CA ILE A 428 -15.87 21.95 29.63
C ILE A 428 -17.21 22.57 30.02
N ARG A 429 -18.12 21.80 30.63
CA ARG A 429 -19.42 22.31 31.09
C ARG A 429 -19.28 23.47 32.07
N HIS A 430 -18.38 23.34 33.05
CA HIS A 430 -18.17 24.40 34.03
C HIS A 430 -17.68 25.70 33.39
N ARG A 431 -16.73 25.61 32.44
CA ARG A 431 -16.17 26.77 31.71
C ARG A 431 -17.19 27.43 30.79
N LEU A 432 -17.93 26.64 30.00
CA LEU A 432 -18.92 27.18 29.07
C LEU A 432 -20.07 27.88 29.79
N ARG A 433 -20.52 27.34 30.92
CA ARG A 433 -21.57 27.97 31.76
C ARG A 433 -21.16 29.32 32.32
N GLN A 434 -19.89 29.53 32.66
CA GLN A 434 -19.40 30.85 33.10
C GLN A 434 -19.51 31.91 32.00
N SER A 435 -19.56 31.47 30.75
CA SER A 435 -19.61 32.31 29.56
C SER A 435 -21.02 32.40 28.95
N GLY A 436 -22.04 31.89 29.66
CA GLY A 436 -23.43 31.91 29.22
C GLY A 436 -23.82 30.85 28.18
N LEU A 437 -22.91 29.93 27.85
CA LEU A 437 -23.16 28.80 26.96
C LEU A 437 -23.59 27.57 27.77
N ASP A 438 -24.41 26.72 27.15
CA ASP A 438 -24.73 25.41 27.71
C ASP A 438 -24.16 24.28 26.85
N VAL A 439 -23.91 23.13 27.48
CA VAL A 439 -23.37 21.96 26.79
C VAL A 439 -24.00 20.70 27.32
N ARG A 440 -24.47 19.86 26.40
CA ARG A 440 -24.85 18.48 26.70
C ARG A 440 -23.76 17.53 26.28
N SER A 441 -23.55 16.48 27.06
CA SER A 441 -22.42 15.55 26.88
C SER A 441 -22.88 14.11 27.04
N ALA A 442 -22.30 13.21 26.25
CA ALA A 442 -22.46 11.77 26.40
C ALA A 442 -21.10 11.07 26.35
N VAL A 443 -20.90 10.08 27.22
CA VAL A 443 -19.70 9.26 27.29
C VAL A 443 -20.03 7.79 27.12
N HIS A 444 -19.30 7.12 26.24
CA HIS A 444 -19.39 5.67 26.06
C HIS A 444 -17.99 5.06 25.92
N THR A 445 -17.78 3.86 26.46
CA THR A 445 -16.54 3.12 26.27
C THR A 445 -16.83 1.84 25.51
N GLY A 446 -16.08 1.61 24.44
CA GLY A 446 -16.21 0.43 23.60
C GLY A 446 -15.05 0.32 22.60
N GLU A 447 -15.10 -0.70 21.76
CA GLU A 447 -14.09 -0.92 20.74
C GLU A 447 -14.23 0.09 19.59
N CYS A 448 -13.09 0.69 19.21
CA CYS A 448 -12.94 1.51 18.00
C CYS A 448 -11.76 0.97 17.19
N GLU A 449 -11.81 1.21 15.88
CA GLU A 449 -10.68 1.07 14.98
C GLU A 449 -9.98 2.42 14.84
N GLU A 450 -8.68 2.47 15.15
CA GLU A 450 -7.84 3.66 14.94
C GLU A 450 -7.15 3.61 13.57
N ARG A 451 -7.31 4.67 12.75
CA ARG A 451 -6.67 4.80 11.43
C ARG A 451 -5.98 6.15 11.30
N GLY A 452 -4.69 6.20 11.63
CA GLY A 452 -3.95 7.46 11.69
C GLY A 452 -4.55 8.39 12.74
N ASP A 453 -5.05 9.56 12.32
CA ASP A 453 -5.68 10.53 13.23
C ASP A 453 -7.21 10.33 13.40
N ASP A 454 -7.85 9.45 12.61
CA ASP A 454 -9.30 9.22 12.66
C ASP A 454 -9.67 7.94 13.43
N PHE A 455 -10.90 7.91 13.95
CA PHE A 455 -11.48 6.73 14.60
C PHE A 455 -12.84 6.40 14.03
N THR A 456 -13.12 5.11 13.91
CA THR A 456 -14.41 4.59 13.48
C THR A 456 -14.82 3.40 14.34
N GLY A 457 -16.13 3.20 14.55
CA GLY A 457 -16.61 2.02 15.29
C GLY A 457 -17.94 2.26 15.99
N ILE A 458 -18.52 1.16 16.49
CA ILE A 458 -19.81 1.16 17.20
C ILE A 458 -19.78 2.11 18.39
N ALA A 459 -18.64 2.25 19.08
CA ALA A 459 -18.56 3.13 20.25
C ALA A 459 -18.77 4.62 19.91
N ILE A 460 -18.40 5.07 18.71
CA ILE A 460 -18.63 6.44 18.22
C ILE A 460 -20.11 6.67 17.92
N GLU A 461 -20.76 5.71 17.27
CA GLU A 461 -22.20 5.77 16.97
C GLU A 461 -23.02 5.77 18.26
N LEU A 462 -22.70 4.88 19.21
CA LEU A 462 -23.39 4.80 20.49
C LEU A 462 -23.22 6.06 21.33
N SER A 463 -22.01 6.64 21.39
CA SER A 463 -21.79 7.91 22.08
C SER A 463 -22.63 9.04 21.47
N SER A 464 -22.73 9.09 20.14
CA SER A 464 -23.54 10.09 19.43
C SER A 464 -25.04 9.90 19.68
N ARG A 465 -25.55 8.66 19.67
CA ARG A 465 -26.96 8.37 19.96
C ARG A 465 -27.33 8.60 21.43
N LEU A 466 -26.40 8.32 22.34
CA LEU A 466 -26.58 8.66 23.74
C LEU A 466 -26.77 10.18 23.88
N LEU A 467 -25.97 11.00 23.20
CA LEU A 467 -26.07 12.46 23.26
C LEU A 467 -27.47 13.00 22.97
N ASP A 468 -28.24 12.35 22.09
CA ASP A 468 -29.61 12.76 21.76
C ASP A 468 -30.57 12.65 22.96
N HIS A 469 -30.22 11.83 23.96
CA HIS A 469 -30.98 11.67 25.22
C HIS A 469 -30.53 12.65 26.32
N ALA A 470 -29.40 13.35 26.14
CA ALA A 470 -28.93 14.34 27.11
C ALA A 470 -29.65 15.67 26.92
N ARG A 471 -30.07 16.30 28.03
CA ARG A 471 -30.59 17.68 28.01
C ARG A 471 -29.44 18.69 28.11
N PRO A 472 -29.66 19.96 27.72
CA PRO A 472 -28.68 21.03 27.92
C PRO A 472 -28.17 21.03 29.37
N GLY A 473 -26.85 20.99 29.51
CA GLY A 473 -26.17 21.00 30.81
C GLY A 473 -25.97 19.63 31.47
N GLU A 474 -26.51 18.57 30.89
CA GLU A 474 -26.37 17.22 31.40
C GLU A 474 -25.14 16.52 30.82
N ILE A 475 -24.59 15.62 31.64
CA ILE A 475 -23.56 14.68 31.24
C ILE A 475 -24.14 13.31 31.52
N ILE A 476 -24.29 12.49 30.49
CA ILE A 476 -24.75 11.11 30.64
C ILE A 476 -23.65 10.14 30.21
N ALA A 477 -23.68 8.93 30.77
CA ALA A 477 -22.71 7.89 30.44
C ALA A 477 -23.37 6.51 30.38
N SER A 478 -22.85 5.64 29.52
CA SER A 478 -23.36 4.26 29.43
C SER A 478 -23.01 3.43 30.65
N ARG A 479 -23.73 2.31 30.86
CA ARG A 479 -23.42 1.31 31.89
C ARG A 479 -21.95 0.88 31.89
N THR A 480 -21.38 0.64 30.72
CA THR A 480 -19.95 0.28 30.56
C THR A 480 -19.02 1.32 31.19
N VAL A 481 -19.30 2.61 31.02
CA VAL A 481 -18.48 3.67 31.59
C VAL A 481 -18.60 3.67 33.11
N ARG A 482 -19.83 3.63 33.64
CA ARG A 482 -20.10 3.55 35.09
C ARG A 482 -19.32 2.41 35.74
N ASP A 483 -19.37 1.23 35.13
CA ASP A 483 -18.74 0.01 35.66
C ASP A 483 -17.21 0.09 35.62
N LEU A 484 -16.64 0.80 34.63
CA LEU A 484 -15.19 0.99 34.49
C LEU A 484 -14.61 2.09 35.40
N VAL A 485 -15.43 2.98 35.97
CA VAL A 485 -14.95 4.09 36.80
C VAL A 485 -15.32 3.98 38.27
N VAL A 486 -15.74 2.80 38.74
CA VAL A 486 -16.01 2.54 40.16
C VAL A 486 -14.79 2.94 41.01
N GLY A 487 -15.01 3.72 42.07
CA GLY A 487 -13.94 4.23 42.95
C GLY A 487 -13.31 5.55 42.50
N SER A 488 -13.75 6.15 41.40
CA SER A 488 -13.24 7.46 40.91
C SER A 488 -13.82 8.69 41.61
N GLY A 489 -14.75 8.52 42.54
CA GLY A 489 -15.47 9.62 43.21
C GLY A 489 -16.57 10.27 42.37
N LEU A 490 -16.87 9.73 41.17
CA LEU A 490 -17.99 10.13 40.33
C LEU A 490 -19.29 9.46 40.82
N THR A 491 -20.40 10.21 40.78
CA THR A 491 -21.74 9.71 41.13
C THR A 491 -22.59 9.50 39.87
N PHE A 492 -23.31 8.38 39.85
CA PHE A 492 -24.15 7.96 38.72
C PHE A 492 -25.57 7.70 39.21
N GLU A 493 -26.56 8.29 38.55
CA GLU A 493 -27.98 8.06 38.81
C GLU A 493 -28.64 7.46 37.57
N ASP A 494 -29.55 6.50 37.75
CA ASP A 494 -30.28 5.89 36.64
C ASP A 494 -31.02 6.97 35.85
N TYR A 495 -30.82 6.98 34.53
CA TYR A 495 -31.39 8.01 33.65
C TYR A 495 -32.30 7.43 32.56
N GLY A 496 -31.91 6.29 31.97
CA GLY A 496 -32.73 5.66 30.96
C GLY A 496 -32.08 4.45 30.30
N GLU A 497 -32.80 3.95 29.30
CA GLU A 497 -32.46 2.77 28.53
C GLU A 497 -32.75 3.02 27.05
N MET A 498 -31.88 2.53 26.16
CA MET A 498 -32.05 2.67 24.71
C MET A 498 -31.73 1.38 23.97
N GLU A 499 -32.45 1.13 22.86
CA GLU A 499 -32.11 0.06 21.93
C GLU A 499 -30.94 0.48 21.03
N ALA A 500 -29.86 -0.31 21.06
CA ALA A 500 -28.67 -0.09 20.26
C ALA A 500 -28.68 -0.99 19.02
N SER A 501 -28.80 -0.40 17.83
CA SER A 501 -28.68 -1.12 16.56
C SER A 501 -27.27 -1.73 16.48
N GLY A 502 -27.16 -3.05 16.34
CA GLY A 502 -25.87 -3.74 16.27
C GLY A 502 -25.35 -4.32 17.60
N MET A 503 -26.08 -4.20 18.72
CA MET A 503 -25.80 -4.97 19.94
C MET A 503 -27.02 -5.79 20.38
N PRO A 504 -26.83 -7.01 20.91
CA PRO A 504 -27.92 -7.75 21.54
C PRO A 504 -28.30 -7.10 22.88
N GLY A 505 -29.51 -6.56 22.96
CA GLY A 505 -30.12 -6.08 24.21
C GLY A 505 -30.26 -4.56 24.33
N VAL A 506 -30.69 -4.13 25.52
CA VAL A 506 -30.96 -2.72 25.86
C VAL A 506 -29.75 -2.13 26.58
N LEU A 507 -29.30 -0.94 26.15
CA LEU A 507 -28.19 -0.22 26.75
C LEU A 507 -28.72 0.78 27.80
N ALA A 508 -28.46 0.52 29.08
CA ALA A 508 -28.75 1.47 30.14
C ALA A 508 -27.69 2.58 30.22
N PHE A 509 -28.13 3.79 30.58
CA PHE A 509 -27.30 4.96 30.76
C PHE A 509 -27.75 5.81 31.95
N PHE A 510 -26.81 6.60 32.45
CA PHE A 510 -26.84 7.22 33.77
C PHE A 510 -26.50 8.70 33.64
N SER A 511 -27.13 9.57 34.44
CA SER A 511 -26.64 10.93 34.62
C SER A 511 -25.40 10.91 35.50
N VAL A 512 -24.45 11.78 35.18
CA VAL A 512 -23.17 11.87 35.87
C VAL A 512 -23.07 13.19 36.61
N SER A 513 -22.77 13.10 37.91
CA SER A 513 -22.46 14.22 38.77
C SER A 513 -21.09 14.02 39.44
N GLY A 514 -20.41 15.11 39.73
CA GLY A 514 -19.06 15.11 40.28
C GLY A 514 -18.51 16.53 40.42
N ALA A 515 -17.72 16.78 41.46
CA ALA A 515 -17.00 18.04 41.58
C ALA A 515 -15.84 18.06 40.57
N PRO A 516 -15.53 19.20 39.92
CA PRO A 516 -14.29 19.32 39.17
C PRO A 516 -13.13 19.00 40.12
N SER A 517 -12.20 18.15 39.68
CA SER A 517 -10.97 17.88 40.43
C SER A 517 -10.20 19.19 40.59
N GLY A 518 -10.40 19.83 41.74
CA GLY A 518 -9.76 21.08 42.11
C GLY A 518 -8.30 20.84 42.44
N ALA A 519 -7.46 21.77 41.98
CA ALA A 519 -6.16 22.05 42.54
C ALA A 519 -6.19 21.91 44.07
N GLY A 520 -5.43 20.97 44.59
CA GLY A 520 -5.26 20.75 46.01
C GLY A 520 -3.82 20.30 46.26
N GLY A 521 -3.00 21.20 46.81
CA GLY A 521 -1.62 20.96 47.21
C GLY A 521 -0.62 21.81 46.45
#